data_AF-A0A947QE02-F1
#
_entry.id   AF-A0A947QE02-F1
#
_cell.length_a   1.000
_cell.length_b   1.000
_cell.length_c   1.000
_cell.angle_alpha   90.00
_cell.angle_beta   90.00
_cell.angle_gamma   90.00
#
_symmetry.space_group_name_H-M   'P 1'
#
loop_
_entity.id
_entity.type
_entity.pdbx_description
1 polymer ?
#
loop_
_entity_poly.entity_id
_entity_poly.type
_entity_poly.pdbx_seq_one_letter_code
_entity_poly.pdbx_strand_id
1 'polypeptide(L)'
;MKTIARIAFRFLIAFAVCSIVVTVIWTARYLFQAEHVALGPALYSIAIASVPAATIAGAFATFFAMNRTIRSRPLGFALVTTLSALAMVGFASLARYLDLPADASIQSLPRSYLPIGAWMVEIANAPWPTLAMGAAAFAAFAASFWCCTRLSRSRPLIGAFLAPSSALASLFLFSLYLSGPADALFSLLGIALPRLLSAAALTAANALALLLFDALFARKPSGGRSDA
;
A
#
# COMPACT_ATOMS: atom_id res chain seq x y z
N MET A 1 -21.25 -6.60 13.88
CA MET A 1 -20.56 -7.49 12.91
C MET A 1 -20.80 -7.11 11.44
N LYS A 2 -22.04 -6.85 10.99
CA LYS A 2 -22.35 -6.48 9.57
C LYS A 2 -21.49 -5.32 9.00
N THR A 3 -21.08 -4.39 9.86
CA THR A 3 -20.31 -3.20 9.47
C THR A 3 -18.86 -3.50 9.10
N ILE A 4 -18.19 -4.40 9.83
CA ILE A 4 -16.79 -4.78 9.57
C ILE A 4 -16.70 -5.55 8.25
N ALA A 5 -17.61 -6.51 8.05
CA ALA A 5 -17.70 -7.28 6.81
C ALA A 5 -17.90 -6.36 5.59
N ARG A 6 -18.73 -5.31 5.70
CA ARG A 6 -18.92 -4.33 4.63
C ARG A 6 -17.64 -3.56 4.29
N ILE A 7 -16.84 -3.19 5.29
CA ILE A 7 -15.56 -2.49 5.08
C ILE A 7 -14.55 -3.42 4.41
N ALA A 8 -14.43 -4.65 4.93
CA ALA A 8 -13.57 -5.67 4.32
C ALA A 8 -13.98 -5.95 2.87
N PHE A 9 -15.27 -6.11 2.58
CA PHE A 9 -15.76 -6.32 1.22
C PHE A 9 -15.43 -5.15 0.29
N ARG A 10 -15.58 -3.90 0.75
CA ARG A 10 -15.19 -2.72 -0.03
C ARG A 10 -13.69 -2.65 -0.29
N PHE A 11 -12.89 -2.99 0.71
CA PHE A 11 -11.43 -3.10 0.56
C PHE A 11 -11.11 -4.13 -0.53
N LEU A 12 -11.67 -5.33 -0.43
CA LEU A 12 -11.40 -6.44 -1.35
C LEU A 12 -11.85 -6.13 -2.78
N ILE A 13 -13.02 -5.51 -2.97
CA ILE A 13 -13.46 -5.09 -4.31
C ILE A 13 -12.52 -4.03 -4.88
N ALA A 14 -12.22 -2.98 -4.12
CA ALA A 14 -11.37 -1.89 -4.60
C ALA A 14 -9.95 -2.40 -4.90
N PHE A 15 -9.43 -3.28 -4.05
CA PHE A 15 -8.17 -4.00 -4.27
C PHE A 15 -8.22 -4.82 -5.56
N ALA A 16 -9.24 -5.68 -5.73
CA ALA A 16 -9.35 -6.56 -6.90
C ALA A 16 -9.49 -5.77 -8.20
N VAL A 17 -10.38 -4.78 -8.23
CA VAL A 17 -10.57 -3.90 -9.41
C VAL A 17 -9.29 -3.15 -9.73
N CYS A 18 -8.63 -2.56 -8.72
CA CYS A 18 -7.39 -1.82 -8.94
C CYS A 18 -6.27 -2.75 -9.43
N SER A 19 -6.11 -3.94 -8.84
CA SER A 19 -5.11 -4.92 -9.27
C SER A 19 -5.33 -5.33 -10.72
N ILE A 20 -6.57 -5.64 -11.12
CA ILE A 20 -6.89 -5.99 -12.52
C ILE A 20 -6.57 -4.83 -13.46
N VAL A 21 -7.07 -3.63 -13.17
CA VAL A 21 -6.89 -2.46 -14.04
C VAL A 21 -5.42 -2.11 -14.20
N VAL A 22 -4.67 -2.03 -13.09
CA VAL A 22 -3.26 -1.69 -13.10
C VAL A 22 -2.44 -2.77 -13.83
N THR A 23 -2.73 -4.04 -13.58
CA THR A 23 -2.05 -5.17 -14.25
C THR A 23 -2.28 -5.12 -15.76
N VAL A 24 -3.53 -4.93 -16.20
CA VAL A 24 -3.86 -4.86 -17.63
C VAL A 24 -3.16 -3.67 -18.30
N ILE A 25 -3.18 -2.48 -17.68
CA ILE A 25 -2.55 -1.29 -18.24
C ILE A 25 -1.03 -1.48 -18.39
N TRP A 26 -0.36 -2.02 -17.37
CA TRP A 26 1.09 -2.21 -17.40
C TRP A 26 1.50 -3.37 -18.32
N THR A 27 0.70 -4.43 -18.39
CA THR A 27 0.94 -5.52 -19.34
C THR A 27 0.76 -5.04 -20.78
N ALA A 28 -0.28 -4.26 -21.06
CA ALA A 28 -0.47 -3.66 -22.38
C ALA A 28 0.74 -2.78 -22.77
N ARG A 29 1.20 -1.92 -21.85
CA ARG A 29 2.41 -1.12 -22.05
C ARG A 29 3.63 -1.96 -22.37
N TYR A 30 3.82 -3.07 -21.65
CA TYR A 30 4.93 -3.99 -21.90
C TYR A 30 4.88 -4.62 -23.28
N LEU A 31 3.70 -5.09 -23.72
CA LEU A 31 3.50 -5.70 -25.04
C LEU A 31 3.77 -4.71 -26.18
N PHE A 32 3.50 -3.41 -25.99
CA PHE A 32 3.84 -2.39 -26.98
C PHE A 32 5.34 -2.09 -27.07
N GLN A 33 6.14 -2.47 -26.06
CA GLN A 33 7.56 -2.11 -25.97
C GLN A 33 8.50 -3.27 -26.31
N ALA A 34 8.01 -4.51 -26.35
CA ALA A 34 8.86 -5.68 -26.46
C ALA A 34 8.56 -6.47 -27.73
N GLU A 35 9.60 -6.78 -28.51
CA GLU A 35 9.47 -7.36 -29.85
C GLU A 35 9.05 -8.84 -29.81
N HIS A 36 9.50 -9.64 -28.82
CA HIS A 36 9.10 -11.04 -28.62
C HIS A 36 8.96 -11.35 -27.12
N VAL A 37 7.76 -11.74 -26.67
CA VAL A 37 7.51 -11.98 -25.24
C VAL A 37 6.58 -13.17 -24.98
N ALA A 38 7.00 -14.03 -24.05
CA ALA A 38 6.10 -14.90 -23.29
C ALA A 38 5.13 -14.07 -22.42
N LEU A 39 3.88 -13.96 -22.85
CA LEU A 39 2.84 -13.14 -22.20
C LEU A 39 2.47 -13.63 -20.79
N GLY A 40 2.52 -14.94 -20.55
CA GLY A 40 2.17 -15.55 -19.26
C GLY A 40 3.05 -15.05 -18.11
N PRO A 41 4.37 -15.31 -18.13
CA PRO A 41 5.31 -14.85 -17.09
C PRO A 41 5.22 -13.35 -16.80
N ALA A 42 5.09 -12.54 -17.86
CA ALA A 42 4.97 -11.09 -17.73
C ALA A 42 3.66 -10.64 -17.06
N LEU A 43 2.54 -11.30 -17.37
CA LEU A 43 1.27 -11.02 -16.69
C LEU A 43 1.40 -11.29 -15.19
N TYR A 44 2.03 -12.40 -14.80
CA TYR A 44 2.19 -12.77 -13.39
C TYR A 44 3.11 -11.82 -12.62
N SER A 45 4.26 -11.47 -13.18
CA SER A 45 5.21 -10.55 -12.54
C SER A 45 4.58 -9.16 -12.34
N ILE A 46 3.87 -8.65 -13.35
CA ILE A 46 3.16 -7.38 -13.30
C ILE A 46 1.99 -7.45 -12.31
N ALA A 47 1.27 -8.58 -12.26
CA ALA A 47 0.20 -8.79 -11.29
C ALA A 47 0.71 -8.69 -9.85
N ILE A 48 1.82 -9.34 -9.53
CA ILE A 48 2.47 -9.26 -8.21
C ILE A 48 2.94 -7.82 -7.94
N ALA A 49 3.60 -7.19 -8.91
CA ALA A 49 4.08 -5.83 -8.77
C ALA A 49 2.94 -4.81 -8.56
N SER A 50 1.72 -5.11 -8.99
CA SER A 50 0.53 -4.25 -8.78
C SER A 50 -0.01 -4.25 -7.36
N VAL A 51 0.32 -5.25 -6.55
CA VAL A 51 -0.28 -5.50 -5.22
C VAL A 51 -0.11 -4.31 -4.26
N PRO A 52 1.05 -3.64 -4.14
CA PRO A 52 1.18 -2.46 -3.29
C PRO A 52 0.25 -1.31 -3.70
N ALA A 53 0.17 -0.98 -5.00
CA ALA A 53 -0.75 0.03 -5.51
C ALA A 53 -2.21 -0.32 -5.24
N ALA A 54 -2.61 -1.56 -5.51
CA ALA A 54 -3.95 -2.05 -5.25
C ALA A 54 -4.31 -2.02 -3.76
N THR A 55 -3.34 -2.31 -2.88
CA THR A 55 -3.50 -2.26 -1.43
C THR A 55 -3.74 -0.84 -0.94
N ILE A 56 -2.99 0.13 -1.45
CA ILE A 56 -3.20 1.56 -1.14
C ILE A 56 -4.56 2.01 -1.67
N ALA A 57 -4.90 1.71 -2.91
CA ALA A 57 -6.20 2.06 -3.48
C ALA A 57 -7.35 1.47 -2.65
N GLY A 58 -7.24 0.19 -2.25
CA GLY A 58 -8.20 -0.48 -1.36
C GLY A 58 -8.33 0.21 -0.02
N ALA A 59 -7.22 0.55 0.64
CA ALA A 59 -7.22 1.27 1.91
C ALA A 59 -7.94 2.62 1.78
N PHE A 60 -7.54 3.45 0.81
CA PHE A 60 -8.13 4.78 0.59
C PHE A 60 -9.61 4.73 0.23
N ALA A 61 -10.05 3.74 -0.57
CA ALA A 61 -11.46 3.54 -0.88
C ALA A 61 -12.31 3.22 0.36
N THR A 62 -11.71 2.61 1.39
CA THR A 62 -12.42 2.27 2.63
C THR A 62 -12.46 3.38 3.68
N PHE A 63 -11.51 4.31 3.67
CA PHE A 63 -11.37 5.35 4.69
C PHE A 63 -12.64 6.19 4.94
N PHE A 64 -13.31 6.63 3.89
CA PHE A 64 -14.57 7.40 4.04
C PHE A 64 -15.70 6.56 4.63
N ALA A 65 -15.78 5.28 4.25
CA ALA A 65 -16.76 4.36 4.81
C ALA A 65 -16.49 4.15 6.31
N MET A 66 -15.22 3.98 6.68
CA MET A 66 -14.80 3.80 8.06
C MET A 66 -15.10 5.02 8.93
N ASN A 67 -14.93 6.24 8.41
CA ASN A 67 -15.25 7.46 9.17
C ASN A 67 -16.70 7.50 9.67
N ARG A 68 -17.63 6.94 8.89
CA ARG A 68 -19.05 6.89 9.22
C ARG A 68 -19.43 5.72 10.13
N THR A 69 -18.63 4.66 10.15
CA THR A 69 -19.03 3.36 10.70
C THR A 69 -18.25 2.94 11.94
N ILE A 70 -17.00 3.37 12.08
CA ILE A 70 -16.12 3.02 13.19
C ILE A 70 -16.03 4.19 14.15
N ARG A 71 -16.34 3.98 15.43
CA ARG A 71 -16.15 4.99 16.50
C ARG A 71 -14.73 5.03 17.06
N SER A 72 -14.04 3.89 17.03
CA SER A 72 -12.74 3.70 17.66
C SER A 72 -11.60 3.87 16.65
N ARG A 73 -10.70 4.84 16.89
CA ARG A 73 -9.48 5.03 16.10
C ARG A 73 -8.62 3.76 16.03
N PRO A 74 -8.23 3.13 17.16
CA PRO A 74 -7.37 1.95 17.10
C PRO A 74 -8.05 0.79 16.36
N LEU A 75 -9.36 0.62 16.48
CA LEU A 75 -10.07 -0.43 15.74
C LEU A 75 -10.01 -0.23 14.22
N GLY A 76 -10.14 1.01 13.75
CA GLY A 76 -10.06 1.28 12.32
C GLY A 76 -8.65 1.12 11.77
N PHE A 77 -7.63 1.58 12.51
CA PHE A 77 -6.23 1.34 12.13
C PHE A 77 -5.90 -0.16 12.12
N ALA A 78 -6.29 -0.89 13.16
CA ALA A 78 -6.12 -2.34 13.21
C ALA A 78 -6.78 -3.04 12.02
N LEU A 79 -8.04 -2.68 11.70
CA LEU A 79 -8.78 -3.28 10.59
C LEU A 79 -8.07 -3.10 9.25
N VAL A 80 -7.68 -1.86 8.89
CA VAL A 80 -7.01 -1.61 7.61
C VAL A 80 -5.63 -2.23 7.58
N THR A 81 -4.87 -2.12 8.68
CA THR A 81 -3.54 -2.74 8.78
C THR A 81 -3.64 -4.25 8.57
N THR A 82 -4.60 -4.93 9.21
CA THR A 82 -4.80 -6.37 9.02
C THR A 82 -5.20 -6.70 7.59
N LEU A 83 -6.16 -5.98 7.00
CA LEU A 83 -6.59 -6.23 5.62
C LEU A 83 -5.46 -6.00 4.61
N SER A 84 -4.70 -4.92 4.75
CA SER A 84 -3.54 -4.62 3.92
C SER A 84 -2.42 -5.63 4.11
N ALA A 85 -2.12 -6.04 5.35
CA ALA A 85 -1.11 -7.07 5.62
C ALA A 85 -1.52 -8.42 5.02
N LEU A 86 -2.79 -8.83 5.15
CA LEU A 86 -3.30 -10.06 4.54
C LEU A 86 -3.23 -10.02 3.02
N ALA A 87 -3.53 -8.88 2.38
CA ALA A 87 -3.38 -8.74 0.94
C ALA A 87 -1.92 -8.88 0.50
N MET A 88 -1.00 -8.17 1.18
CA MET A 88 0.43 -8.24 0.88
C MET A 88 1.01 -9.64 1.09
N VAL A 89 0.80 -10.23 2.28
CA VAL A 89 1.32 -11.55 2.63
C VAL A 89 0.65 -12.65 1.81
N GLY A 90 -0.65 -12.54 1.53
CA GLY A 90 -1.39 -13.52 0.72
C GLY A 90 -0.83 -13.64 -0.68
N PHE A 91 -0.63 -12.49 -1.37
CA PHE A 91 -0.04 -12.50 -2.71
C PHE A 91 1.45 -12.86 -2.71
N ALA A 92 2.23 -12.43 -1.71
CA ALA A 92 3.62 -12.85 -1.57
C ALA A 92 3.74 -14.37 -1.35
N SER A 93 2.84 -14.96 -0.54
CA SER A 93 2.83 -16.40 -0.28
C SER A 93 2.42 -17.18 -1.53
N LEU A 94 1.44 -16.68 -2.29
CA LEU A 94 1.06 -17.24 -3.58
C LEU A 94 2.22 -17.19 -4.58
N ALA A 95 2.97 -16.08 -4.61
CA ALA A 95 4.12 -15.93 -5.47
C ALA A 95 5.24 -16.95 -5.16
N ARG A 96 5.52 -17.20 -3.88
CA ARG A 96 6.45 -18.24 -3.43
C ARG A 96 6.00 -19.64 -3.82
N TYR A 97 4.71 -19.94 -3.60
CA TYR A 97 4.15 -21.25 -3.90
C TYR A 97 4.23 -21.59 -5.39
N LEU A 98 4.07 -20.58 -6.24
CA LEU A 98 4.13 -20.72 -7.71
C LEU A 98 5.57 -20.62 -8.26
N ASP A 99 6.58 -20.44 -7.41
CA ASP A 99 8.00 -20.29 -7.78
C ASP A 99 8.23 -19.31 -8.94
N LEU A 100 7.59 -18.14 -8.84
CA LEU A 100 7.56 -17.21 -9.96
C LEU A 100 8.91 -16.50 -10.12
N PRO A 101 9.53 -16.55 -11.32
CA PRO A 101 10.82 -15.90 -11.55
C PRO A 101 10.69 -14.38 -11.46
N ALA A 102 11.71 -13.74 -10.89
CA ALA A 102 11.87 -12.30 -10.92
C ALA A 102 12.22 -11.87 -12.35
N ASP A 103 11.19 -11.58 -13.15
CA ASP A 103 11.33 -11.40 -14.59
C ASP A 103 11.64 -9.93 -14.99
N ALA A 104 12.30 -9.77 -16.14
CA ALA A 104 12.68 -8.50 -16.77
C ALA A 104 11.47 -7.59 -17.08
N SER A 105 10.27 -8.15 -17.11
CA SER A 105 8.99 -7.45 -17.28
C SER A 105 8.74 -6.34 -16.25
N ILE A 106 9.38 -6.36 -15.07
CA ILE A 106 9.33 -5.27 -14.08
C ILE A 106 9.89 -3.95 -14.66
N GLN A 107 10.83 -4.01 -15.61
CA GLN A 107 11.42 -2.82 -16.24
C GLN A 107 10.41 -2.01 -17.08
N SER A 108 9.26 -2.62 -17.42
CA SER A 108 8.18 -1.98 -18.17
C SER A 108 7.28 -1.10 -17.31
N LEU A 109 7.40 -1.19 -15.97
CA LEU A 109 6.66 -0.38 -15.03
C LEU A 109 7.00 1.11 -15.20
N PRO A 110 6.08 2.03 -14.85
CA PRO A 110 6.41 3.44 -14.77
C PRO A 110 7.65 3.68 -13.90
N ARG A 111 8.58 4.56 -14.34
CA ARG A 111 9.84 4.83 -13.61
C ARG A 111 9.62 5.21 -12.15
N SER A 112 8.56 5.96 -11.85
CA SER A 112 8.20 6.36 -10.49
C SER A 112 7.71 5.20 -9.61
N TYR A 113 7.24 4.11 -10.22
CA TYR A 113 6.70 2.94 -9.52
C TYR A 113 7.65 1.74 -9.53
N LEU A 114 8.62 1.71 -10.44
CA LEU A 114 9.60 0.62 -10.59
C LEU A 114 10.24 0.20 -9.25
N PRO A 115 10.68 1.11 -8.34
CA PRO A 115 11.23 0.71 -7.06
C PRO A 115 10.26 -0.09 -6.19
N ILE A 116 8.96 0.25 -6.23
CA ILE A 116 7.90 -0.41 -5.47
C ILE A 116 7.63 -1.81 -6.02
N GLY A 117 7.55 -1.94 -7.35
CA GLY A 117 7.38 -3.23 -8.02
C GLY A 117 8.54 -4.18 -7.73
N ALA A 118 9.78 -3.68 -7.85
CA ALA A 118 10.98 -4.44 -7.51
C ALA A 118 11.00 -4.85 -6.04
N TRP A 119 10.67 -3.93 -5.12
CA TRP A 119 10.56 -4.24 -3.69
C TRP A 119 9.54 -5.35 -3.40
N MET A 120 8.37 -5.34 -4.06
CA MET A 120 7.35 -6.37 -3.85
C MET A 120 7.86 -7.76 -4.27
N VAL A 121 8.60 -7.85 -5.36
CA VAL A 121 9.19 -9.11 -5.82
C VAL A 121 10.33 -9.56 -4.90
N GLU A 122 11.16 -8.62 -4.45
CA GLU A 122 12.27 -8.88 -3.52
C GLU A 122 11.74 -9.38 -2.16
N ILE A 123 10.74 -8.69 -1.59
CA ILE A 123 10.15 -9.07 -0.30
C ILE A 123 9.35 -10.38 -0.40
N ALA A 124 8.70 -10.64 -1.55
CA ALA A 124 8.04 -11.91 -1.80
C ALA A 124 9.01 -13.09 -1.74
N ASN A 125 10.29 -12.91 -2.08
CA ASN A 125 11.31 -13.97 -2.03
C ASN A 125 12.18 -13.97 -0.76
N ALA A 126 12.04 -12.99 0.12
CA ALA A 126 12.83 -12.86 1.34
C ALA A 126 12.53 -13.95 2.41
N PRO A 127 13.32 -14.12 3.47
CA PRO A 127 12.92 -14.96 4.60
C PRO A 127 11.57 -14.53 5.21
N TRP A 128 10.79 -15.46 5.76
CA TRP A 128 9.47 -15.19 6.35
C TRP A 128 9.45 -14.03 7.37
N PRO A 129 10.44 -13.88 8.27
CA PRO A 129 10.49 -12.75 9.19
C PRO A 129 10.60 -11.40 8.47
N THR A 130 11.44 -11.32 7.43
CA THR A 130 11.62 -10.11 6.62
C THR A 130 10.35 -9.76 5.85
N LEU A 131 9.67 -10.76 5.29
CA LEU A 131 8.37 -10.57 4.66
C LEU A 131 7.34 -10.03 5.65
N ALA A 132 7.22 -10.65 6.82
CA ALA A 132 6.28 -10.23 7.85
C ALA A 132 6.53 -8.78 8.29
N MET A 133 7.80 -8.42 8.56
CA MET A 133 8.17 -7.06 8.96
C MET A 133 7.86 -6.02 7.88
N GLY A 134 8.28 -6.25 6.63
CA GLY A 134 8.04 -5.27 5.58
C GLY A 134 6.57 -5.17 5.16
N ALA A 135 5.83 -6.29 5.15
CA ALA A 135 4.39 -6.28 4.90
C ALA A 135 3.62 -5.56 6.04
N ALA A 136 4.00 -5.80 7.30
CA ALA A 136 3.40 -5.12 8.44
C ALA A 136 3.70 -3.61 8.44
N ALA A 137 4.95 -3.23 8.16
CA ALA A 137 5.37 -1.83 8.08
C ALA A 137 4.65 -1.09 6.94
N PHE A 138 4.57 -1.71 5.75
CA PHE A 138 3.81 -1.15 4.62
C PHE A 138 2.31 -1.06 4.92
N ALA A 139 1.72 -2.07 5.56
CA ALA A 139 0.31 -2.06 5.92
C ALA A 139 -0.01 -0.96 6.95
N ALA A 140 0.85 -0.79 7.96
CA ALA A 140 0.74 0.29 8.93
C ALA A 140 0.89 1.67 8.27
N PHE A 141 1.86 1.80 7.36
CA PHE A 141 2.03 3.00 6.54
C PHE A 141 0.76 3.33 5.75
N ALA A 142 0.21 2.37 4.99
CA ALA A 142 -1.01 2.57 4.23
C ALA A 142 -2.18 2.99 5.14
N ALA A 143 -2.37 2.30 6.28
CA ALA A 143 -3.45 2.59 7.23
C ALA A 143 -3.31 3.98 7.89
N SER A 144 -2.08 4.45 8.13
CA SER A 144 -1.81 5.70 8.84
C SER A 144 -2.38 6.94 8.12
N PHE A 145 -2.51 6.92 6.79
CA PHE A 145 -3.14 7.99 6.00
C PHE A 145 -4.64 8.14 6.22
N TRP A 146 -5.27 7.26 6.99
CA TRP A 146 -6.70 7.38 7.28
C TRP A 146 -7.05 8.74 7.92
N CYS A 147 -6.12 9.33 8.68
CA CYS A 147 -6.27 10.66 9.29
C CYS A 147 -6.55 11.77 8.27
N CYS A 148 -5.96 11.71 7.07
CA CYS A 148 -6.13 12.71 6.01
C CYS A 148 -7.61 12.88 5.63
N THR A 149 -8.38 11.78 5.60
CA THR A 149 -9.81 11.81 5.27
C THR A 149 -10.69 12.36 6.39
N ARG A 150 -10.18 12.39 7.63
CA ARG A 150 -10.89 12.97 8.78
C ARG A 150 -10.71 14.47 8.89
N LEU A 151 -9.59 15.01 8.42
CA LEU A 151 -9.37 16.46 8.32
C LEU A 151 -10.40 17.11 7.38
N SER A 152 -10.73 16.44 6.29
CA SER A 152 -11.69 16.93 5.29
C SER A 152 -13.14 16.59 5.59
N ARG A 153 -13.49 16.06 6.77
CA ARG A 153 -14.85 15.57 7.07
C ARG A 153 -15.93 16.64 6.89
N SER A 154 -15.63 17.91 7.18
CA SER A 154 -16.57 19.04 7.02
C SER A 154 -16.58 19.63 5.60
N ARG A 155 -15.71 19.18 4.70
CA ARG A 155 -15.55 19.74 3.35
C ARG A 155 -15.44 18.61 2.32
N PRO A 156 -16.58 18.05 1.85
CA PRO A 156 -16.60 16.86 1.00
C PRO A 156 -15.84 17.03 -0.32
N LEU A 157 -15.88 18.23 -0.92
CA LEU A 157 -15.13 18.54 -2.14
C LEU A 157 -13.62 18.48 -1.91
N ILE A 158 -13.12 19.06 -0.82
CA ILE A 158 -11.70 19.01 -0.47
C ILE A 158 -11.27 17.56 -0.21
N GLY A 159 -12.12 16.76 0.45
CA GLY A 159 -11.87 15.33 0.66
C GLY A 159 -11.77 14.53 -0.64
N ALA A 160 -12.60 14.86 -1.65
CA ALA A 160 -12.58 14.21 -2.95
C ALA A 160 -11.27 14.44 -3.72
N PHE A 161 -10.60 15.58 -3.53
CA PHE A 161 -9.27 15.84 -4.09
C PHE A 161 -8.14 15.32 -3.20
N LEU A 162 -8.27 15.44 -1.87
CA LEU A 162 -7.23 15.06 -0.92
C LEU A 162 -6.98 13.55 -0.91
N ALA A 163 -8.02 12.72 -0.94
CA ALA A 163 -7.85 11.27 -0.85
C ALA A 163 -7.06 10.67 -2.02
N PRO A 164 -7.40 10.91 -3.31
CA PRO A 164 -6.59 10.41 -4.43
C PRO A 164 -5.20 11.04 -4.46
N SER A 165 -5.07 12.34 -4.14
CA SER A 165 -3.75 13.00 -4.07
C SER A 165 -2.87 12.39 -2.97
N SER A 166 -3.46 12.06 -1.81
CA SER A 166 -2.75 11.42 -0.70
C SER A 166 -2.39 9.97 -1.04
N ALA A 167 -3.23 9.25 -1.79
CA ALA A 167 -2.89 7.92 -2.28
C ALA A 167 -1.68 7.97 -3.23
N LEU A 168 -1.67 8.89 -4.20
CA LEU A 168 -0.52 9.10 -5.08
C LEU A 168 0.72 9.57 -4.32
N ALA A 169 0.56 10.49 -3.36
CA ALA A 169 1.65 10.94 -2.51
C ALA A 169 2.22 9.79 -1.65
N SER A 170 1.38 8.89 -1.14
CA SER A 170 1.83 7.72 -0.38
C SER A 170 2.65 6.76 -1.25
N LEU A 171 2.25 6.54 -2.51
CA LEU A 171 3.05 5.77 -3.46
C LEU A 171 4.38 6.46 -3.76
N PHE A 172 4.38 7.77 -3.99
CA PHE A 172 5.60 8.52 -4.26
C PHE A 172 6.56 8.51 -3.06
N LEU A 173 6.05 8.73 -1.85
CA LEU A 173 6.83 8.65 -0.61
C LEU A 173 7.42 7.26 -0.42
N PHE A 174 6.65 6.20 -0.66
CA PHE A 174 7.15 4.84 -0.54
C PHE A 174 8.23 4.53 -1.58
N SER A 175 8.06 4.98 -2.82
CA SER A 175 9.10 4.89 -3.86
C SER A 175 10.39 5.61 -3.43
N LEU A 176 10.26 6.77 -2.77
CA LEU A 176 11.39 7.53 -2.25
C LEU A 176 12.11 6.80 -1.10
N TYR A 177 11.39 6.15 -0.19
CA TYR A 177 11.99 5.31 0.85
C TYR A 177 12.74 4.09 0.29
N LEU A 178 12.38 3.66 -0.92
CA LEU A 178 13.03 2.58 -1.64
C LEU A 178 14.17 3.08 -2.54
N SER A 179 14.43 4.39 -2.61
CA SER A 179 15.44 4.98 -3.50
C SER A 179 16.77 5.21 -2.77
N GLY A 180 17.88 5.28 -3.53
CA GLY A 180 19.24 5.42 -2.99
C GLY A 180 19.47 6.55 -1.96
N PRO A 181 18.80 7.71 -2.03
CA PRO A 181 18.87 8.73 -0.98
C PRO A 181 18.49 8.24 0.43
N ALA A 182 17.57 7.29 0.54
CA ALA A 182 17.18 6.70 1.83
C ALA A 182 18.33 5.87 2.43
N ASP A 183 19.02 5.09 1.61
CA ASP A 183 20.17 4.28 2.03
C ASP A 183 21.34 5.16 2.48
N ALA A 184 21.54 6.31 1.83
CA ALA A 184 22.54 7.29 2.23
C ALA A 184 22.28 7.86 3.64
N LEU A 185 21.02 8.02 4.05
CA LEU A 185 20.65 8.55 5.37
C LEU A 185 21.04 7.58 6.49
N PHE A 186 20.83 6.28 6.31
CA PHE A 186 21.28 5.27 7.27
C PHE A 186 22.81 5.17 7.32
N SER A 187 23.47 5.23 6.16
CA SER A 187 24.93 5.26 6.08
C SER A 187 25.54 6.45 6.82
N LEU A 188 24.95 7.64 6.70
CA LEU A 188 25.37 8.85 7.45
C LEU A 188 25.23 8.68 8.97
N LEU A 189 24.26 7.90 9.43
CA LEU A 189 24.07 7.57 10.85
C LEU A 189 24.98 6.42 11.33
N GLY A 190 25.84 5.87 10.46
CA GLY A 190 26.70 4.73 10.76
C GLY A 190 25.95 3.39 10.86
N ILE A 191 24.73 3.32 10.32
CA ILE A 191 23.87 2.14 10.39
C ILE A 191 23.88 1.42 9.03
N ALA A 192 24.44 0.21 9.00
CA ALA A 192 24.39 -0.66 7.83
C ALA A 192 23.16 -1.59 7.91
N LEU A 193 22.06 -1.20 7.27
CA LEU A 193 20.86 -2.02 7.16
C LEU A 193 20.63 -2.49 5.72
N PRO A 194 20.18 -3.74 5.51
CA PRO A 194 19.64 -4.17 4.23
C PRO A 194 18.50 -3.26 3.77
N ARG A 195 18.43 -2.98 2.46
CA ARG A 195 17.42 -2.08 1.85
C ARG A 195 15.97 -2.41 2.22
N LEU A 196 15.62 -3.69 2.34
CA LEU A 196 14.29 -4.10 2.77
C LEU A 196 13.97 -3.65 4.21
N LEU A 197 14.97 -3.68 5.10
CA LEU A 197 14.82 -3.29 6.49
C LEU A 197 14.87 -1.76 6.66
N SER A 198 15.70 -1.06 5.87
CA SER A 198 15.71 0.41 5.86
C SER A 198 14.35 0.96 5.42
N ALA A 199 13.75 0.41 4.36
CA ALA A 199 12.42 0.77 3.91
C ALA A 199 11.32 0.44 4.93
N ALA A 200 11.40 -0.71 5.59
CA ALA A 200 10.48 -1.08 6.67
C ALA A 200 10.59 -0.11 7.87
N ALA A 201 11.80 0.30 8.24
CA ALA A 201 12.02 1.26 9.32
C ALA A 201 11.45 2.64 8.97
N LEU A 202 11.69 3.15 7.75
CA LEU A 202 11.16 4.44 7.31
C LEU A 202 9.63 4.45 7.21
N THR A 203 9.04 3.38 6.68
CA THR A 203 7.57 3.25 6.62
C THR A 203 6.94 3.16 8.00
N ALA A 204 7.53 2.39 8.93
CA ALA A 204 7.07 2.32 10.31
C ALA A 204 7.21 3.66 11.04
N ALA A 205 8.32 4.37 10.87
CA ALA A 205 8.54 5.70 11.45
C ALA A 205 7.52 6.72 10.93
N ASN A 206 7.24 6.72 9.62
CA ASN A 206 6.23 7.59 9.05
C ASN A 206 4.81 7.22 9.51
N ALA A 207 4.50 5.92 9.60
CA ALA A 207 3.22 5.47 10.15
C ALA A 207 3.03 5.97 11.59
N LEU A 208 4.07 5.88 12.42
CA LEU A 208 4.04 6.40 13.79
C LEU A 208 3.85 7.92 13.81
N ALA A 209 4.58 8.66 12.98
CA ALA A 209 4.45 10.12 12.87
C ALA A 209 3.01 10.53 12.47
N LEU A 210 2.42 9.84 11.50
CA LEU A 210 1.04 10.09 11.05
C LEU A 210 0.00 9.68 12.11
N LEU A 211 0.25 8.60 12.87
CA LEU A 211 -0.60 8.21 14.00
C LEU A 211 -0.53 9.22 15.15
N LEU A 212 0.65 9.76 15.46
CA LEU A 212 0.83 10.84 16.44
C LEU A 212 0.14 12.11 15.96
N PHE A 213 0.29 12.46 14.68
CA PHE A 213 -0.43 13.58 14.06
C PHE A 213 -1.95 13.39 14.16
N ASP A 214 -2.46 12.18 13.89
CA ASP A 214 -3.88 11.86 14.05
C ASP A 214 -4.36 11.99 15.50
N ALA A 215 -3.53 11.55 16.45
CA ALA A 215 -3.83 11.64 17.87
C ALA A 215 -4.00 13.11 18.30
N LEU A 216 -3.10 13.98 17.85
CA LEU A 216 -3.03 15.39 18.22
C LEU A 216 -4.02 16.30 17.46
N PHE A 217 -4.17 16.11 16.14
CA PHE A 217 -4.82 17.11 15.29
C PHE A 217 -6.12 16.65 14.63
N ALA A 218 -6.28 15.35 14.35
CA ALA A 218 -7.45 14.88 13.62
C ALA A 218 -8.68 14.79 14.51
N ARG A 219 -9.87 15.00 13.93
CA ARG A 219 -11.14 14.82 14.65
C ARG A 219 -11.38 13.33 14.94
N LYS A 220 -12.18 13.01 15.97
CA LYS A 220 -12.64 11.63 16.18
C LYS A 220 -13.59 11.21 15.03
N PRO A 221 -13.57 9.93 14.61
CA PRO A 221 -14.53 9.45 13.62
C PRO A 221 -15.95 9.50 14.20
N SER A 222 -16.98 9.78 13.39
CA SER A 222 -18.37 9.90 13.88
C SER A 222 -18.89 8.60 14.42
N GLY A 223 -18.52 7.50 13.75
CA GLY A 223 -19.00 6.15 14.01
C GLY A 223 -20.51 6.05 14.23
N GLY A 224 -21.29 6.79 13.44
CA GLY A 224 -22.74 6.68 13.37
C GLY A 224 -23.44 6.77 14.72
N ARG A 225 -23.57 7.98 15.28
CA ARG A 225 -24.73 8.37 16.09
C ARG A 225 -24.90 9.88 16.01
N SER A 226 -26.02 10.28 15.39
CA SER A 226 -26.63 11.62 15.33
C SER A 226 -25.67 12.79 15.08
N ASP A 227 -25.43 13.07 13.81
CA ASP A 227 -25.55 14.46 13.37
C ASP A 227 -27.02 14.59 12.93
N ALA A 228 -27.71 15.60 13.49
CA ALA A 228 -29.10 16.02 13.34
C ALA A 228 -29.89 15.53 12.11
#